data_AF-A0A2N6VJM0-F1
#
_entry.id   AF-A0A2N6VJM0-F1
#
_cell.length_a   1.000
_cell.length_b   1.000
_cell.length_c   1.000
_cell.angle_alpha   90.00
_cell.angle_beta   90.00
_cell.angle_gamma   90.00
#
_symmetry.space_group_name_H-M   'P 1'
#
loop_
_entity.id
_entity.type
_entity.pdbx_description
1 polymer ?
#
loop_
_entity_poly.entity_id
_entity_poly.type
_entity_poly.pdbx_seq_one_letter_code
_entity_poly.pdbx_strand_id
1 'polypeptide(L)'
;LVREGAVAAFALPADVSADALRYRVFGAHTDSPGFKLKPGGAHTAAGFTQVGVEVYGGVLLNSWLDRELCFAGRLALRDGTTVLAMDNLSST
;
A
#
# COMPACT_ATOMS: atom_id res chain seq x y z
N LEU A 1 8.32 3.49 -14.82
CA LEU A 1 8.47 2.05 -14.48
C LEU A 1 7.78 1.80 -13.15
N VAL A 2 6.93 0.78 -13.07
CA VAL A 2 6.31 0.32 -11.82
C VAL A 2 6.67 -1.14 -11.62
N ARG A 3 7.09 -1.50 -10.41
CA ARG A 3 7.34 -2.89 -10.01
C ARG A 3 6.80 -3.08 -8.60
N GLU A 4 5.72 -3.83 -8.48
CA GLU A 4 5.05 -4.02 -7.19
C GLU A 4 4.71 -2.67 -6.53
N GLY A 5 5.13 -2.46 -5.28
CA GLY A 5 4.95 -1.19 -4.57
C GLY A 5 5.97 -0.11 -4.94
N ALA A 6 6.92 -0.36 -5.84
CA ALA A 6 7.96 0.60 -6.21
C ALA A 6 7.66 1.28 -7.55
N VAL A 7 7.99 2.57 -7.64
CA VAL A 7 7.88 3.37 -8.85
C VAL A 7 9.21 4.09 -9.14
N ALA A 8 9.57 4.14 -10.42
CA ALA A 8 10.66 4.95 -10.91
C ALA A 8 10.20 5.76 -12.13
N ALA A 9 10.49 7.06 -12.11
CA ALA A 9 10.23 7.98 -13.20
C ALA A 9 11.53 8.71 -13.55
N PHE A 10 11.71 9.00 -14.83
CA PHE A 10 12.88 9.72 -15.34
C PHE A 10 12.45 10.58 -16.52
N ALA A 11 13.18 11.67 -16.74
CA ALA A 11 13.04 12.52 -17.91
C ALA A 11 14.42 12.69 -18.56
N LEU A 12 14.47 12.53 -19.88
CA LEU A 12 15.67 12.73 -20.67
C LEU A 12 15.51 13.97 -21.54
N PRO A 13 16.48 14.89 -21.57
CA PRO A 13 16.52 15.97 -22.56
C PRO A 13 16.55 15.40 -23.99
N ALA A 14 15.91 16.08 -24.94
CA ALA A 14 15.82 15.61 -26.32
C ALA A 14 17.19 15.48 -27.01
N ASP A 15 18.11 16.41 -26.74
CA ASP A 15 19.37 16.56 -27.48
C ASP A 15 20.61 16.40 -26.57
N VAL A 16 20.67 15.32 -25.79
CA VAL A 16 21.84 15.00 -24.95
C VAL A 16 22.62 13.82 -25.51
N SER A 17 23.93 14.00 -25.76
CA SER A 17 24.81 12.88 -26.13
C SER A 17 25.10 12.00 -24.91
N ALA A 18 25.39 10.71 -25.14
CA ALA A 18 25.73 9.77 -24.07
C ALA A 18 26.91 10.28 -23.21
N ASP A 19 27.90 10.92 -23.84
CA ASP A 19 29.10 11.45 -23.17
C ASP A 19 28.80 12.68 -22.29
N ALA A 20 27.75 13.45 -22.64
CA ALA A 20 27.30 14.62 -21.89
C ALA A 20 26.23 14.29 -20.83
N LEU A 21 25.73 13.05 -20.79
CA LEU A 21 24.65 12.67 -19.88
C LEU A 21 25.11 12.77 -18.42
N ARG A 22 24.27 13.37 -17.58
CA ARG A 22 24.45 13.47 -16.12
C ARG A 22 23.13 13.11 -15.45
N TYR A 23 23.20 12.43 -14.32
CA TYR A 23 22.01 12.02 -13.58
C TYR A 23 21.81 12.88 -12.33
N ARG A 24 20.57 13.29 -12.09
CA ARG A 24 20.12 13.81 -10.80
C ARG A 24 19.11 12.82 -10.26
N VAL A 25 19.45 12.15 -9.17
CA VAL A 25 18.67 11.06 -8.61
C VAL A 25 18.13 11.48 -7.25
N PHE A 26 16.82 11.27 -7.05
CA PHE A 26 16.14 11.49 -5.78
C PHE A 26 15.49 10.18 -5.35
N GLY A 27 15.61 9.86 -4.07
CA GLY A 27 15.00 8.68 -3.45
C GLY A 27 13.87 9.09 -2.52
N ALA A 28 12.78 8.33 -2.55
CA ALA A 28 11.69 8.36 -1.60
C ALA A 28 11.16 6.93 -1.40
N HIS A 29 10.26 6.74 -0.45
CA HIS A 29 9.58 5.47 -0.23
C HIS A 29 8.07 5.64 -0.41
N THR A 30 7.37 4.55 -0.78
CA THR A 30 5.94 4.52 -1.10
C THR A 30 5.08 3.91 0.00
N ASP A 31 5.71 3.34 1.02
CA ASP A 31 5.06 2.73 2.17
C ASP A 31 5.01 3.67 3.37
N SER A 32 4.06 3.40 4.27
CA SER A 32 3.89 4.11 5.54
C SER A 32 3.59 3.11 6.65
N PRO A 33 3.93 3.41 7.91
CA PRO A 33 3.50 2.59 9.04
C PRO A 33 1.97 2.45 9.08
N GLY A 34 1.49 1.24 9.39
CA GLY A 34 0.05 0.97 9.51
C GLY A 34 -0.26 -0.47 9.86
N PHE A 35 -1.52 -0.87 9.67
CA PHE A 35 -1.97 -2.23 9.89
C PHE A 35 -2.08 -3.02 8.59
N LYS A 36 -1.60 -4.26 8.59
CA LYS A 36 -1.81 -5.23 7.50
C LYS A 36 -2.72 -6.35 7.96
N LEU A 37 -3.61 -6.80 7.08
CA LEU A 37 -4.51 -7.92 7.38
C LEU A 37 -3.71 -9.22 7.55
N LYS A 38 -3.89 -9.91 8.67
CA LYS A 38 -3.33 -11.25 8.87
C LYS A 38 -4.13 -12.30 8.08
N PRO A 39 -3.48 -13.39 7.65
CA PRO A 39 -4.20 -14.58 7.19
C PRO A 39 -5.12 -15.12 8.30
N GLY A 40 -6.23 -15.78 7.92
CA GLY A 40 -7.13 -16.46 8.87
C GLY A 40 -8.58 -15.96 8.85
N GLY A 41 -8.89 -14.90 8.10
CA GLY A 41 -10.24 -14.39 7.95
C GLY A 41 -10.77 -13.65 9.18
N ALA A 42 -12.04 -13.28 9.13
CA ALA A 42 -12.72 -12.68 10.28
C ALA A 42 -13.06 -13.73 11.34
N HIS A 43 -13.09 -13.31 12.60
CA HIS A 43 -13.43 -14.13 13.75
C HIS A 43 -14.36 -13.36 14.70
N THR A 44 -15.02 -14.06 15.62
CA THR A 44 -15.90 -13.42 16.62
C THR A 44 -15.20 -13.36 17.97
N ALA A 45 -15.18 -12.17 18.56
CA ALA A 45 -14.69 -11.95 19.93
C ALA A 45 -15.56 -10.90 20.62
N ALA A 46 -15.92 -11.16 21.87
CA ALA A 46 -16.79 -10.29 22.69
C ALA A 46 -18.13 -9.89 21.99
N GLY A 47 -18.68 -10.77 21.15
CA GLY A 47 -19.91 -10.51 20.40
C GLY A 47 -19.74 -9.70 19.11
N PHE A 48 -18.51 -9.32 18.74
CA PHE A 48 -18.21 -8.55 17.53
C PHE A 48 -17.42 -9.38 16.52
N THR A 49 -17.69 -9.15 15.24
CA THR A 49 -16.83 -9.61 14.15
C THR A 49 -15.58 -8.75 14.11
N GLN A 50 -14.42 -9.39 14.17
CA GLN A 50 -13.10 -8.76 14.19
C GLN A 50 -12.21 -9.40 13.14
N VAL A 51 -11.19 -8.67 12.71
CA VAL A 51 -10.16 -9.15 11.78
C VAL A 51 -8.79 -8.97 12.42
N GLY A 52 -7.96 -10.00 12.33
CA GLY A 52 -6.61 -9.94 12.85
C GLY A 52 -5.74 -9.04 11.97
N VAL A 53 -4.98 -8.14 12.58
CA VAL A 53 -3.98 -7.32 11.87
C VAL A 53 -2.58 -7.49 12.47
N GLU A 54 -1.56 -7.22 11.66
CA GLU A 54 -0.16 -7.08 12.07
C GLU A 54 0.29 -5.62 11.92
N VAL A 55 1.21 -5.21 12.80
CA VAL A 55 1.83 -3.89 12.76
C VAL A 55 2.93 -3.89 11.71
N TYR A 56 2.85 -2.96 10.75
CA TYR A 56 3.91 -2.69 9.80
C TYR A 56 4.58 -1.36 10.16
N GLY A 57 5.89 -1.38 10.44
CA GLY A 57 6.67 -0.18 10.79
C GLY A 57 6.44 0.35 12.21
N GLY A 58 6.95 1.55 12.48
CA GLY A 58 6.86 2.24 13.78
C GLY A 58 5.53 2.97 13.99
N VAL A 59 4.44 2.22 14.15
CA VAL A 59 3.09 2.78 14.27
C VAL A 59 2.86 3.43 15.64
N LEU A 60 2.31 4.65 15.65
CA LEU A 60 1.77 5.28 16.85
C LEU A 60 0.38 4.70 17.16
N LEU A 61 0.31 3.57 17.86
CA LEU A 61 -0.92 2.76 18.02
C LEU A 61 -2.14 3.57 18.48
N ASN A 62 -1.97 4.47 19.44
CA ASN A 62 -3.08 5.25 19.99
C ASN A 62 -3.73 6.21 18.99
N SER A 63 -3.06 6.60 17.90
CA SER A 63 -3.66 7.47 16.88
C SER A 63 -4.65 6.75 15.97
N TRP A 64 -4.67 5.41 16.01
CA TRP A 64 -5.54 4.56 15.20
C TRP A 64 -6.82 4.12 15.90
N LEU A 65 -6.93 4.34 17.21
CA LEU A 65 -8.17 4.13 17.95
C LEU A 65 -9.22 5.17 17.54
N ASP A 66 -10.49 4.78 17.60
CA ASP A 66 -11.65 5.64 17.32
C ASP A 66 -11.60 6.30 15.92
N ARG A 67 -11.12 5.55 14.93
CA ARG A 67 -11.09 5.93 13.51
C ARG A 67 -12.01 5.05 12.69
N GLU A 68 -12.62 5.64 11.67
CA GLU A 68 -13.24 4.89 10.58
C GLU A 68 -12.13 4.30 9.70
N LEU A 69 -11.87 3.00 9.85
CA LEU A 69 -10.82 2.29 9.11
C LEU A 69 -11.43 1.53 7.93
N CYS A 70 -10.78 1.65 6.78
CA CYS A 70 -11.12 0.91 5.56
C CYS A 70 -9.96 0.02 5.12
N PHE A 71 -10.26 -0.97 4.29
CA PHE A 71 -9.23 -1.79 3.65
C PHE A 71 -8.89 -1.26 2.27
N ALA A 72 -7.60 -1.28 1.94
CA ALA A 72 -7.10 -1.10 0.60
C ALA A 72 -5.91 -2.05 0.39
N GLY A 73 -5.72 -2.49 -0.84
CA GLY A 73 -4.57 -3.33 -1.18
C GLY A 73 -4.76 -4.09 -2.49
N ARG A 74 -4.03 -5.19 -2.60
CA ARG A 74 -4.06 -6.07 -3.76
C ARG A 74 -4.65 -7.42 -3.38
N LEU A 75 -5.59 -7.89 -4.19
CA LEU A 75 -6.19 -9.20 -4.09
C LEU A 75 -5.58 -10.13 -5.14
N ALA A 76 -5.12 -11.30 -4.73
CA ALA A 76 -4.81 -12.41 -5.63
C ALA A 76 -6.04 -13.31 -5.74
N LEU A 77 -6.55 -13.48 -6.95
CA LEU A 77 -7.79 -14.21 -7.22
C LEU A 77 -7.50 -15.66 -7.58
N ARG A 78 -8.53 -16.50 -7.51
CA ARG A 78 -8.42 -17.95 -7.76
C ARG A 78 -8.03 -18.29 -9.20
N ASP A 79 -8.35 -17.40 -10.14
CA ASP A 79 -7.99 -17.54 -11.55
C ASP A 79 -6.54 -17.12 -11.86
N GLY A 80 -5.77 -16.76 -10.82
CA GLY A 80 -4.38 -16.33 -10.94
C GLY A 80 -4.20 -14.84 -11.26
N THR A 81 -5.29 -14.10 -11.46
CA THR A 81 -5.22 -12.65 -11.67
C THR A 81 -5.03 -11.89 -10.36
N THR A 82 -4.56 -10.65 -10.47
CA THR A 82 -4.46 -9.73 -9.34
C THR A 82 -5.19 -8.43 -9.62
N VAL A 83 -5.97 -7.95 -8.66
CA VAL A 83 -6.68 -6.68 -8.75
C VAL A 83 -6.33 -5.77 -7.58
N LEU A 84 -6.36 -4.46 -7.80
CA LEU A 84 -6.34 -3.49 -6.72
C LEU A 84 -7.77 -3.30 -6.22
N ALA A 85 -7.94 -3.34 -4.91
CA ALA A 85 -9.23 -3.16 -4.25
C ALA A 85 -9.07 -2.13 -3.13
N MET A 86 -10.07 -1.30 -2.99
CA MET A 86 -10.26 -0.42 -1.85
C MET A 86 -11.73 -0.45 -1.51
N ASP A 87 -12.03 -0.41 -0.21
CA ASP A 87 -13.39 -0.22 0.23
C ASP A 87 -13.86 1.18 -0.22
N ASN A 88 -14.89 1.21 -1.05
CA ASN A 88 -15.52 2.47 -1.41
C ASN A 88 -16.49 2.78 -0.28
N LEU A 89 -16.15 3.76 0.57
CA LEU A 89 -17.10 4.41 1.47
C LEU A 89 -18.17 5.11 0.61
N SER A 90 -19.10 4.35 0.02
CA SER A 90 -20.34 4.92 -0.47
C SER A 90 -21.18 5.21 0.77
N SER A 91 -21.26 6.48 1.12
CA SER A 91 -22.20 7.00 2.11
C SER A 91 -23.61 6.43 1.82
N THR A 92 -24.10 5.56 2.71
CA THR A 92 -25.52 5.56 3.05
C THR A 92 -25.92 6.92 3.61
#